data_AF-A0A352DYS1-F1
#
_entry.id   AF-A0A352DYS1-F1
#
_cell.length_a   1.000
_cell.length_b   1.000
_cell.length_c   1.000
_cell.angle_alpha   90.00
_cell.angle_beta   90.00
_cell.angle_gamma   90.00
#
_symmetry.space_group_name_H-M   'P 1'
#
loop_
_entity.id
_entity.type
_entity.pdbx_description
1 polymer ?
#
loop_
_entity_poly.entity_id
_entity_poly.type
_entity_poly.pdbx_seq_one_letter_code
_entity_poly.pdbx_strand_id
1 'polypeptide(L)'
;MTYSVTIRCVSSTEPPADRLRNLTAAGPFRMRDLAPAGHGLWTFRLEPTRRDMLVGFGKVAELLVLLAREFEVHAVGRAPASALAAAS
;
A
#
# COMPACT_ATOMS: atom_id res chain seq x y z
N MET A 1 -2.85 -5.39 11.60
CA MET A 1 -3.15 -6.09 10.32
C MET A 1 -2.40 -5.35 9.23
N THR A 2 -1.70 -6.04 8.34
CA THR A 2 -0.91 -5.39 7.28
C THR A 2 -1.54 -5.71 5.92
N TYR A 3 -1.53 -4.75 5.00
CA TYR A 3 -2.01 -4.95 3.65
C TYR A 3 -0.88 -4.74 2.66
N SER A 4 -0.79 -5.59 1.63
CA SER A 4 0.04 -5.33 0.46
C SER A 4 -0.85 -4.78 -0.64
N VAL A 5 -0.39 -3.74 -1.33
CA VAL A 5 -1.12 -3.14 -2.45
C VAL A 5 -0.17 -3.09 -3.63
N THR A 6 -0.60 -3.60 -4.77
CA THR A 6 0.10 -3.51 -6.04
C THR A 6 -0.69 -2.61 -6.97
N ILE A 7 -0.01 -1.61 -7.50
CA ILE A 7 -0.56 -0.64 -8.45
C ILE A 7 0.26 -0.62 -9.74
N ARG A 8 -0.33 -0.19 -10.84
CA ARG A 8 0.38 0.16 -12.07
C ARG A 8 0.44 1.68 -12.21
N CYS A 9 1.63 2.19 -12.46
CA CYS A 9 1.83 3.57 -12.88
C CYS A 9 1.87 3.61 -14.40
N VAL A 10 0.78 4.05 -15.03
CA VAL A 10 0.64 4.01 -16.50
C VAL A 10 1.47 5.10 -17.18
N SER A 11 1.81 6.18 -16.44
CA SER A 11 2.40 7.40 -16.99
C SER A 11 3.87 7.63 -16.64
N SER A 12 4.51 6.78 -15.83
CA SER A 12 5.90 6.99 -15.42
C SER A 12 6.63 5.70 -15.05
N THR A 13 7.91 5.61 -15.44
CA THR A 13 8.86 4.60 -14.99
C THR A 13 9.46 4.91 -13.62
N GLU A 14 9.28 6.13 -13.13
CA GLU A 14 9.79 6.56 -11.83
C GLU A 14 8.87 6.10 -10.68
N PRO A 15 9.43 5.89 -9.47
CA PRO A 15 8.63 5.53 -8.31
C PRO A 15 7.57 6.60 -8.00
N PRO A 16 6.28 6.24 -7.85
CA PRO A 16 5.22 7.19 -7.49
C PRO A 16 5.26 7.55 -5.98
N ALA A 17 6.45 7.59 -5.38
CA ALA A 17 6.66 7.56 -3.93
C ALA A 17 6.03 8.76 -3.22
N ASP A 18 6.23 9.97 -3.74
CA ASP A 18 5.72 11.20 -3.12
C ASP A 18 4.20 11.30 -3.26
N ARG A 19 3.67 10.86 -4.39
CA ARG A 19 2.23 10.83 -4.61
C ARG A 19 1.55 9.81 -3.68
N LEU A 20 2.10 8.60 -3.57
CA LEU A 20 1.63 7.58 -2.64
C LEU A 20 1.76 8.02 -1.18
N ARG A 21 2.85 8.69 -0.81
CA ARG A 21 3.01 9.27 0.54
C ARG A 21 1.92 10.30 0.83
N ASN A 22 1.63 11.20 -0.10
CA ASN A 22 0.58 12.20 0.08
C ASN A 22 -0.81 11.58 0.24
N LEU A 23 -1.12 10.55 -0.56
CA LEU A 23 -2.40 9.83 -0.47
C LEU A 23 -2.54 9.04 0.83
N THR A 24 -1.45 8.51 1.36
CA THR A 24 -1.45 7.72 2.59
C THR A 24 -1.32 8.55 3.87
N ALA A 25 -0.83 9.79 3.78
CA ALA A 25 -0.55 10.67 4.92
C ALA A 25 -1.79 11.02 5.77
N ALA A 26 -2.98 11.05 5.17
CA ALA A 26 -4.24 11.35 5.86
C ALA A 26 -4.86 10.11 6.54
N GLY A 27 -4.35 8.91 6.26
CA GLY A 27 -4.93 7.66 6.73
C GLY A 27 -4.33 7.18 8.07
N PRO A 28 -5.00 6.23 8.75
CA PRO A 28 -4.46 5.54 9.93
C PRO A 28 -3.35 4.52 9.58
N PHE A 29 -2.62 4.73 8.49
CA PHE A 29 -1.60 3.82 8.01
C PHE A 29 -0.31 4.55 7.68
N ARG A 30 0.79 3.81 7.72
CA ARG A 30 2.07 4.19 7.14
C ARG A 30 2.37 3.28 5.96
N MET A 31 2.90 3.86 4.90
CA MET A 31 3.43 3.11 3.77
C MET A 31 4.86 2.62 4.08
N ARG A 32 5.14 1.37 3.74
CA ARG A 32 6.45 0.72 3.85
C ARG A 32 6.77 -0.07 2.58
N ASP A 33 8.04 -0.41 2.42
CA ASP A 33 8.51 -1.40 1.44
C ASP A 33 8.03 -1.13 0.00
N LEU A 34 8.02 0.14 -0.42
CA LEU A 34 7.71 0.51 -1.80
C LEU A 34 8.81 -0.02 -2.72
N ALA A 35 8.47 -0.96 -3.59
CA ALA A 35 9.40 -1.60 -4.50
C ALA A 35 8.76 -1.80 -5.89
N PRO A 36 9.56 -1.77 -6.96
CA PRO A 36 9.08 -2.15 -8.29
C PRO A 36 8.76 -3.65 -8.32
N ALA A 37 7.68 -4.02 -9.01
CA ALA A 37 7.25 -5.40 -9.24
C ALA A 37 7.35 -5.81 -10.73
N GLY A 38 8.02 -4.98 -11.54
CA GLY A 38 8.18 -5.18 -12.99
C GLY A 38 7.04 -4.58 -13.82
N HIS A 39 7.28 -4.31 -15.10
CA HIS A 39 6.26 -3.84 -16.06
C HIS A 39 5.45 -2.60 -15.63
N GLY A 40 6.09 -1.64 -14.96
CA GLY A 40 5.43 -0.43 -14.44
C GLY A 40 4.57 -0.67 -13.20
N LEU A 41 4.64 -1.87 -12.61
CA LEU A 41 3.98 -2.19 -11.34
C LEU A 41 4.85 -1.80 -10.16
N TRP A 42 4.18 -1.34 -9.11
CA TRP A 42 4.78 -1.00 -7.83
C TRP A 42 3.97 -1.65 -6.72
N THR A 43 4.67 -2.26 -5.77
CA THR A 43 4.05 -2.87 -4.59
C THR A 43 4.53 -2.14 -3.34
N PHE A 44 3.62 -1.91 -2.40
CA PHE A 44 3.94 -1.36 -1.09
C PHE A 44 3.08 -2.01 -0.01
N ARG A 45 3.50 -1.82 1.24
CA ARG A 45 2.78 -2.29 2.43
C ARG A 45 2.14 -1.13 3.17
N LEU A 46 0.93 -1.36 3.66
CA LEU A 46 0.20 -0.49 4.57
C LEU A 46 0.17 -1.14 5.94
N GLU A 47 0.80 -0.47 6.90
CA GLU A 47 0.81 -0.87 8.31
C GLU A 47 0.03 0.16 9.14
N PRO A 48 -0.65 -0.25 10.22
CA PRO A 48 -1.22 0.70 11.17
C PRO A 48 -0.16 1.65 11.73
N THR A 49 -0.49 2.93 11.84
CA THR A 49 0.44 3.93 12.41
C THR A 49 0.74 3.66 13.89
N ARG A 50 -0.24 3.08 14.61
CA ARG A 50 -0.12 2.67 16.02
C ARG A 50 -0.25 1.15 16.13
N ARG A 51 0.56 0.53 17.00
CA ARG A 51 0.69 -0.93 17.10
C ARG A 51 -0.58 -1.64 17.59
N ASP A 52 -1.34 -0.97 18.43
CA ASP A 52 -2.59 -1.39 19.06
C ASP A 52 -3.85 -1.04 18.25
N MET A 53 -3.68 -0.30 17.15
CA MET A 53 -4.80 0.14 16.33
C MET A 53 -5.28 -0.98 15.41
N LEU A 54 -6.53 -1.40 15.61
CA LEU A 54 -7.24 -2.26 14.69
C LEU A 54 -7.76 -1.42 13.52
N VAL A 55 -7.01 -1.45 12.43
CA VAL A 55 -7.52 -0.85 11.20
C VAL A 55 -8.39 -1.85 10.45
N GLY A 56 -9.70 -1.61 10.50
CA GLY A 56 -10.69 -2.34 9.72
C GLY A 56 -10.47 -2.15 8.22
N PHE A 57 -11.00 -3.09 7.42
CA PHE A 57 -10.88 -3.05 5.96
C PHE A 57 -11.50 -1.77 5.36
N GLY A 58 -12.50 -1.16 6.01
CA GLY A 58 -13.15 0.06 5.51
C GLY A 58 -12.17 1.22 5.24
N LYS A 59 -11.18 1.44 6.12
CA LYS A 59 -10.18 2.49 5.90
C LYS A 59 -9.20 2.16 4.78
N VAL A 60 -8.92 0.88 4.56
CA VAL A 60 -8.14 0.44 3.40
C VAL A 60 -8.96 0.66 2.14
N ALA A 61 -10.24 0.30 2.14
CA ALA A 61 -11.13 0.49 1.00
C ALA A 61 -11.25 1.97 0.58
N GLU A 62 -11.39 2.89 1.54
CA GLU A 62 -11.36 4.34 1.27
C GLU A 62 -10.06 4.76 0.56
N LEU A 63 -8.90 4.28 1.03
CA LEU A 63 -7.62 4.56 0.38
C LEU A 63 -7.53 3.92 -1.02
N LEU A 64 -8.03 2.70 -1.20
CA LEU A 64 -8.04 2.05 -2.52
C LEU A 64 -8.87 2.84 -3.54
N VAL A 65 -9.99 3.45 -3.11
CA VAL A 65 -10.76 4.35 -3.97
C VAL A 65 -9.94 5.58 -4.37
N LEU A 66 -9.19 6.18 -3.44
CA LEU A 66 -8.30 7.31 -3.75
C LEU A 66 -7.18 6.91 -4.71
N LEU A 67 -6.54 5.76 -4.48
CA LEU A 67 -5.49 5.22 -5.34
C LEU A 67 -6.02 4.93 -6.74
N ALA A 68 -7.22 4.36 -6.87
CA ALA A 68 -7.84 4.02 -8.15
C ALA A 68 -8.13 5.23 -9.04
N ARG A 69 -8.12 6.46 -8.49
CA ARG A 69 -8.29 7.70 -9.28
C ARG A 69 -7.01 8.11 -10.01
N GLU A 70 -5.87 7.58 -9.60
CA GLU A 70 -4.56 7.99 -10.09
C GLU A 70 -3.73 6.82 -10.65
N PHE A 71 -4.00 5.62 -10.16
CA PHE A 71 -3.29 4.40 -10.51
C PHE A 71 -4.30 3.28 -10.79
N GLU A 72 -3.89 2.32 -11.61
CA GLU A 72 -4.63 1.07 -11.73
C GLU A 72 -4.26 0.16 -10.56
N VAL A 73 -5.22 -0.13 -9.68
CA VAL A 73 -5.01 -1.06 -8.55
C VAL A 73 -5.10 -2.49 -9.09
N HIS A 74 -3.97 -3.19 -9.07
CA HIS A 74 -3.82 -4.51 -9.68
C HIS A 74 -4.07 -5.66 -8.69
N ALA A 75 -3.64 -5.50 -7.44
CA ALA A 75 -3.81 -6.52 -6.41
C ALA A 75 -3.83 -5.90 -5.01
N VAL A 76 -4.59 -6.54 -4.12
CA VAL A 76 -4.61 -6.21 -2.68
C VAL A 76 -4.52 -7.52 -1.90
N GLY A 77 -3.46 -7.65 -1.09
CA GLY A 77 -3.26 -8.76 -0.18
C GLY A 77 -3.48 -8.32 1.26
N ARG A 78 -3.98 -9.24 2.09
CA ARG A 78 -4.13 -9.06 3.54
C ARG A 78 -3.26 -10.08 4.24
N ALA A 79 -2.29 -9.60 5.02
CA ALA A 79 -1.44 -10.45 5.84
C ALA A 79 -1.74 -10.20 7.33
N PRO A 80 -1.85 -11.25 8.17
CA PRO A 80 -1.90 -11.08 9.61
C PRO A 80 -0.73 -10.22 10.07
N ALA A 81 -0.90 -9.47 11.16
CA ALA A 81 0.09 -8.50 11.68
C ALA A 81 1.43 -9.14 12.14
N SER A 82 1.63 -10.43 11.88
CA SER A 82 2.86 -11.17 12.11
C SER A 82 2.96 -12.27 11.05
N ALA A 83 3.85 -12.07 10.08
CA ALA A 83 4.52 -13.12 9.31
C ALA A 83 5.81 -12.56 8.65
N LEU A 84 6.50 -11.66 9.36
CA LEU A 84 7.81 -11.13 8.96
C LEU A 84 8.88 -11.81 9.83
N ALA A 85 8.91 -13.14 9.78
CA ALA A 85 9.91 -13.96 10.46
C ALA A 85 10.27 -15.24 9.70
N ALA A 86 9.96 -15.34 8.41
CA ALA A 86 10.32 -16.51 7.59
C ALA A 86 10.68 -16.10 6.16
N ALA A 87 11.74 -15.31 6.04
CA ALA A 87 12.56 -15.19 4.84
C ALA A 87 13.93 -14.71 5.33
N SER A 88 14.66 -15.63 5.94
CA SER A 88 16.10 -15.53 6.22
C SER A 88 16.85 -16.26 5.13
#